data_AF-A0A527XBW9-F1
#
_entry.id   AF-A0A527XBW9-F1
#
_cell.length_a   1.000
_cell.length_b   1.000
_cell.length_c   1.000
_cell.angle_alpha   90.00
_cell.angle_beta   90.00
_cell.angle_gamma   90.00
#
_symmetry.space_group_name_H-M   'P 1'
#
loop_
_entity.id
_entity.type
_entity.pdbx_description
1 polymer ?
#
loop_
_entity_poly.entity_id
_entity_poly.type
_entity_poly.pdbx_seq_one_letter_code
_entity_poly.pdbx_strand_id
1 'polypeptide(L)' 'AEQGLADQEQHGDLRDLVMRSPRTGDIVTVGPEESLLNAYGRMRRSDVSQLPVLDEGRLVGIVDESDILAKV' A
#
# COMPACT_ATOMS: atom_id res chain seq x y z
N ALA A 1 -0.19 3.36 -29.93
CA ALA A 1 -0.89 2.09 -29.68
C ALA A 1 0.05 1.20 -28.87
N GLU A 2 -0.47 0.23 -28.11
CA GLU A 2 0.29 -0.67 -27.22
C GLU A 2 0.52 -0.13 -25.79
N GLN A 3 -0.57 0.02 -25.04
CA GLN A 3 -0.51 -0.32 -23.62
C GLN A 3 -1.43 -1.52 -23.46
N GLY A 4 -0.83 -2.67 -23.17
CA GLY A 4 -1.55 -3.90 -22.87
C GLY A 4 -2.44 -3.67 -21.67
N LEU A 5 -3.71 -3.39 -21.93
CA LEU A 5 -4.79 -3.77 -21.03
C LEU A 5 -4.81 -5.30 -21.09
N ALA A 6 -3.93 -5.92 -20.30
CA ALA A 6 -3.96 -7.36 -20.13
C ALA A 6 -5.37 -7.73 -19.65
N ASP A 7 -5.97 -8.74 -20.28
CA ASP A 7 -7.14 -9.42 -19.74
C ASP A 7 -6.84 -9.78 -18.28
N GLN A 8 -7.42 -9.02 -17.35
CA GLN A 8 -7.43 -9.37 -15.94
C GLN A 8 -8.65 -10.27 -15.74
N GLU A 9 -8.44 -11.47 -15.17
CA GLU A 9 -9.56 -12.31 -14.73
C GLU A 9 -10.44 -11.49 -13.77
N GLN A 10 -11.69 -11.21 -14.16
CA GLN A 10 -12.66 -10.64 -13.23
C GLN A 10 -13.02 -11.70 -12.19
N HIS A 11 -12.67 -11.44 -10.94
CA HIS A 11 -12.90 -12.33 -9.82
C HIS A 11 -14.32 -12.20 -9.22
N GLY A 12 -15.05 -11.13 -9.56
CA GLY A 12 -16.39 -10.85 -9.07
C GLY A 12 -16.42 -10.42 -7.59
N ASP A 13 -15.29 -9.97 -7.06
CA ASP A 13 -15.15 -9.56 -5.67
C ASP A 13 -14.25 -8.32 -5.54
N LEU A 14 -13.94 -7.90 -4.30
CA LEU A 14 -13.17 -6.68 -4.04
C LEU A 14 -11.79 -6.65 -4.73
N ARG A 15 -11.23 -7.79 -5.16
CA ARG A 15 -9.96 -7.85 -5.91
C ARG A 15 -10.05 -7.16 -7.26
N ASP A 16 -11.24 -7.04 -7.85
CA ASP A 16 -11.46 -6.33 -9.11
C ASP A 16 -11.35 -4.80 -8.96
N LEU A 17 -11.53 -4.30 -7.74
CA LEU A 17 -11.43 -2.88 -7.40
C LEU A 17 -10.04 -2.48 -6.91
N VAL A 18 -9.17 -3.46 -6.63
CA VAL A 18 -7.77 -3.19 -6.29
C VAL A 18 -7.06 -2.77 -7.57
N MET A 19 -7.13 -1.47 -7.90
CA MET A 19 -6.55 -0.86 -9.11
C MET A 19 -5.03 -1.04 -9.27
N ARG A 20 -4.38 -1.73 -8.33
CA ARG A 20 -3.00 -2.20 -8.45
C ARG A 20 -2.96 -3.65 -8.02
N SER A 21 -3.26 -4.55 -8.94
CA SER A 21 -2.66 -5.88 -8.88
C SER A 21 -1.16 -5.67 -8.60
N PRO A 22 -0.60 -6.17 -7.48
CA PRO A 22 0.83 -6.05 -7.25
C PRO A 22 1.49 -6.88 -8.33
N ARG A 23 1.98 -6.19 -9.37
CA ARG A 23 3.07 -6.73 -10.17
C ARG A 23 4.13 -7.13 -9.17
N THR A 24 4.33 -8.43 -9.07
CA THR A 24 5.18 -9.11 -8.10
C THR A 24 6.50 -8.35 -7.93
N GLY A 25 6.82 -8.01 -6.68
CA GLY A 25 8.02 -7.26 -6.34
C GLY A 25 8.13 -7.06 -4.85
N ASP A 26 7.71 -5.91 -4.34
CA ASP A 26 7.92 -5.56 -2.93
C ASP A 26 6.68 -4.84 -2.37
N ILE A 27 5.99 -5.49 -1.43
CA ILE A 27 4.98 -4.81 -0.62
C ILE A 27 5.73 -3.80 0.25
N VAL A 28 5.40 -2.52 0.10
CA VAL A 28 6.01 -1.47 0.94
C VAL A 28 5.30 -1.49 2.29
N THR A 29 6.06 -1.70 3.36
CA THR A 29 5.57 -1.81 4.73
C THR A 29 6.34 -0.88 5.67
N VAL A 30 5.85 -0.74 6.90
CA VAL A 30 6.50 -0.02 8.00
C VAL A 30 6.49 -0.86 9.27
N GLY A 31 7.41 -0.57 10.19
CA GLY A 31 7.41 -1.16 11.54
C GLY A 31 6.56 -0.35 12.53
N PRO A 32 6.10 -0.95 13.65
CA PRO A 32 5.29 -0.25 14.65
C PRO A 32 6.01 0.92 15.34
N GLU A 33 7.34 0.83 15.46
CA GLU A 33 8.18 1.86 16.09
C GLU A 33 8.70 2.92 15.10
N GLU A 34 8.32 2.82 13.82
CA GLU A 34 8.78 3.73 12.78
C GLU A 34 8.01 5.06 12.83
N SER A 35 8.70 6.20 12.63
CA SER A 35 8.04 7.51 12.74
C SER A 35 7.02 7.74 11.63
N LEU A 36 5.96 8.50 11.94
CA LEU A 36 4.94 8.87 10.94
C LEU A 36 5.54 9.62 9.75
N LEU A 37 6.58 10.42 9.97
CA LEU A 37 7.28 11.12 8.89
C LEU A 37 7.99 10.14 7.93
N ASN A 38 8.59 9.08 8.46
CA ASN A 38 9.21 8.03 7.65
C ASN A 38 8.15 7.23 6.88
N ALA A 39 7.03 6.88 7.53
CA ALA A 39 5.90 6.22 6.89
C ALA A 39 5.34 7.05 5.73
N TYR A 40 5.08 8.34 5.97
CA TYR A 40 4.62 9.27 4.93
C TYR A 40 5.64 9.43 3.79
N GLY A 41 6.94 9.48 4.12
CA GLY A 41 8.00 9.50 3.11
C GLY A 41 8.01 8.24 2.23
N ARG A 42 7.74 7.05 2.82
CA ARG A 42 7.62 5.79 2.06
C ARG A 42 6.38 5.78 1.16
N MET A 43 5.24 6.25 1.67
CA MET A 43 4.00 6.43 0.90
C MET A 43 4.27 7.26 -0.36
N ARG A 44 4.89 8.44 -0.21
CA ARG A 44 5.23 9.32 -1.34
C ARG A 44 6.20 8.71 -2.34
N ARG A 45 7.25 8.02 -1.87
CA ARG A 45 8.21 7.35 -2.76
C ARG A 45 7.62 6.19 -3.53
N SER A 46 6.60 5.54 -2.98
CA SER A 46 6.01 4.32 -3.53
C SER A 46 4.67 4.56 -4.24
N ASP A 47 4.22 5.82 -4.28
CA ASP A 47 2.95 6.24 -4.86
C ASP A 47 1.74 5.43 -4.32
N VAL A 48 1.69 5.31 -2.99
CA VAL A 48 0.62 4.65 -2.23
C VAL A 48 0.16 5.55 -1.08
N SER A 49 -1.11 5.47 -0.71
CA SER A 49 -1.71 6.26 0.38
C SER A 49 -1.84 5.49 1.71
N GLN A 50 -1.54 4.20 1.70
CA GLN A 50 -1.68 3.31 2.86
C GLN A 50 -0.48 2.37 2.94
N LEU A 51 -0.03 2.08 4.15
CA LEU A 51 1.03 1.10 4.40
C LEU A 51 0.59 0.09 5.45
N PRO A 52 0.85 -1.21 5.25
CA PRO A 52 0.74 -2.22 6.30
C PRO A 52 1.81 -1.98 7.36
N VAL A 53 1.43 -2.10 8.63
CA VAL A 53 2.35 -2.12 9.76
C VAL A 53 2.66 -3.58 10.08
N LEU A 54 3.91 -3.99 9.93
CA LEU A 54 4.37 -5.33 10.25
C LEU A 54 5.23 -5.34 11.51
N ASP A 55 4.99 -6.31 12.39
CA ASP A 55 5.83 -6.65 13.53
C ASP A 55 6.25 -8.11 13.44
N GLU A 56 7.55 -8.38 13.40
CA GLU A 56 8.11 -9.73 13.17
C GLU A 56 7.47 -10.49 11.99
N GLY A 57 7.16 -9.76 10.91
CA GLY A 57 6.53 -10.32 9.71
C GLY A 57 5.01 -10.57 9.84
N ARG A 58 4.39 -10.21 10.97
CA ARG A 58 2.94 -10.28 11.18
C ARG A 58 2.30 -8.92 10.95
N LEU A 59 1.15 -8.91 10.28
CA LEU A 59 0.34 -7.70 10.13
C LEU A 59 -0.30 -7.33 11.47
N VAL A 60 0.08 -6.17 12.01
CA VAL A 60 -0.44 -5.66 13.29
C VAL A 60 -1.32 -4.41 13.11
N GLY A 61 -1.34 -3.82 11.92
CA GLY A 61 -2.19 -2.67 11.63
C GLY A 61 -2.01 -2.10 10.23
N ILE A 62 -2.69 -0.99 9.96
CA ILE A 62 -2.60 -0.21 8.73
C ILE A 62 -2.43 1.26 9.15
N VAL A 63 -1.58 1.99 8.45
CA VAL A 63 -1.50 3.44 8.55
C VAL A 63 -1.97 4.07 7.24
N ASP A 64 -2.86 5.05 7.34
CA ASP A 64 -3.39 5.83 6.22
C ASP A 64 -2.76 7.23 6.21
N GLU A 65 -2.48 7.75 5.01
CA GLU A 65 -1.94 9.09 4.81
C GLU A 65 -2.81 10.17 5.48
N SER A 66 -4.13 10.05 5.41
CA SER A 66 -5.07 11.01 6.00
C SER A 66 -5.00 11.03 7.53
N ASP A 67 -4.81 9.87 8.17
CA ASP A 67 -4.61 9.78 9.62
C ASP A 67 -3.30 10.45 10.04
N ILE A 68 -2.24 10.30 9.24
CA ILE A 68 -0.97 11.00 9.50
C ILE A 68 -1.18 12.51 9.43
N LEU A 69 -1.78 13.01 8.34
CA LEU A 69 -2.01 14.44 8.13
C LEU A 69 -2.91 15.07 9.21
N ALA A 70 -3.80 14.30 9.82
CA ALA A 70 -4.64 14.76 10.92
C ALA A 70 -3.91 14.87 12.28
N LYS A 71 -2.69 14.34 12.40
CA LYS A 71 -1.92 14.28 13.66
C LYS A 71 -0.69 15.18 13.70
N VAL A 72 -0.38 15.89 12.61
CA VAL A 72 0.73 16.85 12.50
C VAL A 72 0.27 18.30 12.63
#